data_AF-A0A7G9G1C6-F1
#
_entry.id   AF-A0A7G9G1C6-F1
#
_cell.length_a   1.000
_cell.length_b   1.000
_cell.length_c   1.000
_cell.angle_alpha   90.00
_cell.angle_beta   90.00
_cell.angle_gamma   90.00
#
_symmetry.space_group_name_H-M   'P 1'
#
loop_
_entity.id
_entity.type
_entity.pdbx_description
1 polymer ?
#
loop_
_entity_poly.entity_id
_entity_poly.type
_entity_poly.pdbx_seq_one_letter_code
_entity_poly.pdbx_strand_id
1 'polypeptide(L)'
;MLKEQLAVMDLLKNLIRGNMENISKVTYTPQKPAFEEEAFSQPFPRMTPESQGVPSRRLAAFFEELAGDSRTDLHHVMVLRHGNVIGEADVAPYGRDMWHASYSMCKTVTGMAIGMLIEEGKLSLEDKVLHLLDSKSLLAGIRQKNLKVEHLLTMTSGVTFNETGIVSGDDWTASYLQAGVKGTPGTKFEYNSMNTYILSAIVTKLTGESMMDYLRPRLWEPMGITRVFWEACPKGITKGGWGLFIGTEDAAKLGQLYLQKGNWKGRQLIPESWVETATSKHMDTPESMGPYGYGYQVWMGGRPGSYTFNGMLGQNIVVYPDIDMVVAANAGSDELFQSCVLLNIVKKYFEEDFKPGEELPEDPAGLRKLRDVEDGLRRDGRKGVPGLAGTGGRYGWRAVSCASGSGIRRSGRTLKKGSLDAWNRPRKNGRENHFLEEEKLKRLLDGRVYRLEQTHVGLSPLVLQVFHNNYTEGIHSVGFHFENKKFYISMEEGGLLHRLEIGFGKAAVTEVSFHGEPYLLGTEGKFTRDEDGYPVLKLDIAFLEEAVRRKMKCFFRNHGENIEIHWDETPGGRMIKEGLGSLLSDSLKNGLMEAIRDKLGVDLAEILVDRTIHPIVTGSCAPEKAESEET
;
A
#
# COMPACT_ATOMS: atom_id res chain seq x y z
N MET A 1 16.72 1.34 21.58
CA MET A 1 16.97 -0.05 21.12
C MET A 1 16.26 -1.11 21.96
N LEU A 2 16.62 -1.42 23.22
CA LEU A 2 15.98 -2.53 23.97
C LEU A 2 14.46 -2.34 24.18
N LYS A 3 14.01 -1.12 24.49
CA LYS A 3 12.58 -0.79 24.64
C LYS A 3 11.80 -0.98 23.33
N GLU A 4 12.33 -0.53 22.21
CA GLU A 4 11.70 -0.66 20.88
C GLU A 4 11.58 -2.14 20.49
N GLN A 5 12.66 -2.91 20.63
CA GLN A 5 12.69 -4.33 20.32
C GLN A 5 11.67 -5.13 21.16
N LEU A 6 11.57 -4.84 22.46
CA LEU A 6 10.56 -5.45 23.32
C LEU A 6 9.13 -5.08 22.90
N ALA A 7 8.89 -3.83 22.48
CA ALA A 7 7.58 -3.42 21.99
C ALA A 7 7.17 -4.15 20.70
N VAL A 8 8.10 -4.30 19.75
CA VAL A 8 7.86 -5.07 18.52
C VAL A 8 7.62 -6.55 18.84
N MET A 9 8.39 -7.13 19.77
CA MET A 9 8.18 -8.51 20.21
C MET A 9 6.84 -8.72 20.90
N ASP A 10 6.42 -7.79 21.76
CA ASP A 10 5.11 -7.82 22.41
C ASP A 10 3.98 -7.74 21.38
N LEU A 11 4.09 -6.83 20.41
CA LEU A 11 3.14 -6.69 19.30
C LEU A 11 3.00 -7.99 18.51
N LEU A 12 4.11 -8.57 18.05
CA LEU A 12 4.10 -9.82 17.29
C LEU A 12 3.51 -10.97 18.10
N LYS A 13 3.87 -11.07 19.38
CA LYS A 13 3.34 -12.09 20.28
C LYS A 13 1.82 -11.94 20.47
N ASN A 14 1.32 -10.71 20.57
CA ASN A 14 -0.11 -10.42 20.70
C ASN A 14 -0.87 -10.76 19.41
N LEU A 15 -0.35 -10.35 18.25
CA LEU A 15 -0.90 -10.69 16.92
C LEU A 15 -1.01 -12.22 16.74
N ILE A 16 0.06 -12.95 17.06
CA ILE A 16 0.11 -14.42 16.94
C ILE A 16 -0.90 -15.09 17.88
N ARG A 17 -1.13 -14.53 19.06
CA ARG A 17 -2.04 -15.09 20.07
C ARG A 17 -3.48 -14.63 19.91
N GLY A 18 -3.77 -13.70 19.00
CA GLY A 18 -5.07 -13.03 18.90
C GLY A 18 -5.43 -12.21 20.14
N ASN A 19 -4.43 -11.75 20.90
CA ASN A 19 -4.66 -10.91 22.08
C ASN A 19 -4.67 -9.44 21.65
N MET A 20 -5.85 -8.94 21.28
CA MET A 20 -6.00 -7.60 20.72
C MET A 20 -6.18 -6.52 21.81
N GLU A 21 -6.52 -6.92 23.04
CA GLU A 21 -6.57 -6.01 24.19
C GLU A 21 -5.17 -5.42 24.48
N ASN A 22 -5.05 -4.09 24.44
CA ASN A 22 -3.80 -3.36 24.65
C ASN A 22 -2.67 -3.76 23.68
N ILE A 23 -3.01 -4.16 22.45
CA ILE A 23 -2.03 -4.60 21.45
C ILE A 23 -0.99 -3.51 21.13
N SER A 24 -1.41 -2.25 21.06
CA SER A 24 -0.54 -1.12 20.78
C SER A 24 -0.20 -0.35 22.06
N LYS A 25 1.08 0.05 22.17
CA LYS A 25 1.54 1.02 23.17
C LYS A 25 1.37 2.47 22.70
N VAL A 26 0.82 2.65 21.49
CA VAL A 26 0.61 3.92 20.83
C VAL A 26 -0.88 4.24 20.86
N THR A 27 -1.22 5.41 21.36
CA THR A 27 -2.60 5.88 21.40
C THR A 27 -3.15 5.98 19.98
N TYR A 28 -4.21 5.23 19.70
CA TYR A 28 -4.94 5.31 18.44
C TYR A 28 -5.98 6.43 18.51
N THR A 29 -6.11 7.17 17.42
CA THR A 29 -7.18 8.14 17.21
C THR A 29 -7.50 8.11 15.72
N PRO A 30 -8.77 7.98 15.31
CA PRO A 30 -9.15 8.01 13.90
C PRO A 30 -8.81 9.38 13.33
N GLN A 31 -8.12 9.40 12.19
CA GLN A 31 -7.69 10.64 11.52
C GLN A 31 -8.14 10.69 10.07
N LYS A 32 -8.18 9.55 9.38
CA LYS A 32 -8.48 9.52 7.95
C LYS A 32 -9.95 9.91 7.69
N PRO A 33 -10.22 10.98 6.92
CA PRO A 33 -11.59 11.30 6.54
C PRO A 33 -12.11 10.33 5.47
N ALA A 34 -13.43 10.39 5.23
CA ALA A 34 -14.03 9.75 4.06
C ALA A 34 -13.47 10.38 2.78
N PHE A 35 -13.28 9.55 1.77
CA PHE A 35 -12.94 10.06 0.45
C PHE A 35 -14.18 10.71 -0.18
N GLU A 36 -14.05 11.97 -0.61
CA GLU A 36 -15.10 12.69 -1.32
C GLU A 36 -14.75 12.75 -2.81
N GLU A 37 -15.69 12.27 -3.64
CA GLU A 37 -15.57 12.34 -5.10
C GLU A 37 -15.77 13.79 -5.58
N GLU A 38 -14.68 14.54 -5.62
CA GLU A 38 -14.62 15.87 -6.25
C GLU A 38 -13.70 15.87 -7.47
N ALA A 39 -14.03 16.69 -8.48
CA ALA A 39 -13.16 16.87 -9.64
C ALA A 39 -11.84 17.55 -9.25
N PHE A 40 -10.73 17.18 -9.92
CA PHE A 40 -9.46 17.87 -9.76
C PHE A 40 -9.61 19.36 -10.08
N SER A 41 -9.13 20.22 -9.18
CA SER A 41 -8.96 21.64 -9.47
C SER A 41 -7.68 21.85 -10.28
N GLN A 42 -7.69 22.80 -11.22
CA GLN A 42 -6.57 23.05 -12.14
C GLN A 42 -6.03 21.77 -12.84
N PRO A 43 -6.87 20.95 -13.49
CA PRO A 43 -6.41 19.74 -14.17
C PRO A 43 -5.49 20.09 -15.34
N PHE A 44 -4.59 19.18 -15.68
CA PHE A 44 -3.74 19.32 -16.84
C PHE A 44 -4.55 19.19 -18.14
N PRO A 45 -4.22 19.99 -19.17
CA PRO A 45 -4.75 19.77 -20.51
C PRO A 45 -4.33 18.39 -21.03
N ARG A 46 -5.23 17.73 -21.75
CA ARG A 46 -4.99 16.43 -22.38
C ARG A 46 -4.73 16.64 -23.86
N MET A 47 -3.56 16.22 -24.33
CA MET A 47 -3.09 16.39 -25.70
C MET A 47 -2.81 15.02 -26.35
N THR A 48 -2.73 14.98 -27.68
CA THR A 48 -2.30 13.74 -28.36
C THR A 48 -0.81 13.52 -28.12
N PRO A 49 -0.35 12.28 -27.95
CA PRO A 49 1.08 11.97 -27.90
C PRO A 49 1.87 12.58 -29.07
N GLU A 50 1.32 12.50 -30.29
CA GLU A 50 1.97 12.95 -31.52
C GLU A 50 2.22 14.46 -31.49
N SER A 51 1.22 15.25 -31.06
CA SER A 51 1.36 16.71 -30.88
C SER A 51 2.40 17.11 -29.82
N GLN A 52 2.86 16.13 -29.04
CA GLN A 52 3.87 16.26 -28.01
C GLN A 52 5.04 15.34 -28.33
N GLY A 53 5.34 15.04 -29.59
CA GLY A 53 6.58 14.37 -29.99
C GLY A 53 6.73 12.90 -29.58
N VAL A 54 5.68 12.26 -29.04
CA VAL A 54 5.68 10.87 -28.54
C VAL A 54 4.75 10.00 -29.39
N PRO A 55 5.16 8.83 -29.89
CA PRO A 55 4.24 7.96 -30.63
C PRO A 55 3.16 7.36 -29.72
N SER A 56 1.86 7.46 -30.07
CA SER A 56 0.76 6.84 -29.31
C SER A 56 0.96 5.33 -29.12
N ARG A 57 1.51 4.65 -30.13
CA ARG A 57 1.82 3.21 -30.07
C ARG A 57 2.82 2.85 -28.98
N ARG A 58 3.76 3.77 -28.65
CA ARG A 58 4.73 3.57 -27.58
C ARG A 58 4.05 3.59 -26.23
N LEU A 59 3.15 4.56 -26.00
CA LEU A 59 2.37 4.63 -24.76
C LEU A 59 1.41 3.44 -24.64
N ALA A 60 0.81 3.00 -25.73
CA ALA A 60 -0.03 1.81 -25.73
C ALA A 60 0.77 0.58 -25.28
N ALA A 61 1.94 0.33 -25.87
CA ALA A 61 2.81 -0.78 -25.48
C ALA A 61 3.30 -0.66 -24.02
N PHE A 62 3.62 0.56 -23.57
CA PHE A 62 4.00 0.84 -22.19
C PHE A 62 2.89 0.46 -21.19
N PHE A 63 1.65 0.87 -21.46
CA PHE A 63 0.50 0.55 -20.60
C PHE A 63 0.14 -0.93 -20.64
N GLU A 64 0.20 -1.57 -21.82
CA GLU A 64 0.01 -3.02 -21.98
C GLU A 64 1.04 -3.81 -21.16
N GLU A 65 2.32 -3.42 -21.19
CA GLU A 65 3.39 -4.10 -20.45
C GLU A 65 3.29 -3.86 -18.94
N LEU A 66 3.05 -2.62 -18.51
CA LEU A 66 2.86 -2.30 -17.09
C LEU A 66 1.69 -3.07 -16.49
N ALA A 67 0.51 -3.03 -17.11
CA ALA A 67 -0.68 -3.70 -16.59
C ALA A 67 -0.60 -5.24 -16.75
N GLY A 68 0.15 -5.71 -17.74
CA GLY A 68 0.34 -7.11 -18.06
C GLY A 68 1.17 -7.91 -17.06
N ASP A 69 2.13 -7.26 -16.41
CA ASP A 69 2.97 -7.91 -15.41
C ASP A 69 2.28 -7.91 -14.03
N SER A 70 2.01 -9.10 -13.50
CA SER A 70 1.31 -9.25 -12.23
C SER A 70 2.08 -8.71 -11.01
N ARG A 71 3.38 -8.45 -11.14
CA ARG A 71 4.25 -7.92 -10.07
C ARG A 71 4.20 -6.40 -9.95
N THR A 72 3.69 -5.71 -10.98
CA THR A 72 3.50 -4.26 -10.89
C THR A 72 2.30 -3.93 -10.02
N ASP A 73 1.21 -4.70 -10.15
CA ASP A 73 -0.11 -4.33 -9.61
C ASP A 73 -0.45 -2.87 -9.89
N LEU A 74 -0.38 -2.48 -11.15
CA LEU A 74 -0.71 -1.13 -11.58
C LEU A 74 -2.14 -0.75 -11.18
N HIS A 75 -2.30 0.40 -10.54
CA HIS A 75 -3.58 1.02 -10.20
C HIS A 75 -3.87 2.20 -11.15
N HIS A 76 -2.91 3.12 -11.25
CA HIS A 76 -2.99 4.29 -12.11
C HIS A 76 -1.60 4.63 -12.68
N VAL A 77 -1.55 5.11 -13.92
CA VAL A 77 -0.36 5.74 -14.51
C VAL A 77 -0.77 6.95 -15.35
N MET A 78 -0.01 8.03 -15.25
CA MET A 78 -0.15 9.25 -16.02
C MET A 78 1.21 9.67 -16.57
N VAL A 79 1.25 10.02 -17.85
CA VAL A 79 2.44 10.55 -18.52
C VAL A 79 2.17 11.99 -18.95
N LEU A 80 2.98 12.90 -18.42
CA LEU A 80 2.99 14.31 -18.79
C LEU A 80 4.18 14.61 -19.71
N ARG A 81 3.97 15.47 -20.69
CA ARG A 81 5.06 16.14 -21.42
C ARG A 81 4.70 17.60 -21.68
N HIS A 82 5.64 18.52 -21.45
CA HIS A 82 5.41 19.97 -21.58
C HIS A 82 4.21 20.48 -20.77
N GLY A 83 3.95 19.86 -19.61
CA GLY A 83 2.78 20.17 -18.78
C GLY A 83 1.42 19.70 -19.34
N ASN A 84 1.41 18.81 -20.33
CA ASN A 84 0.20 18.21 -20.90
C ASN A 84 0.14 16.71 -20.63
N VAL A 85 -1.05 16.17 -20.30
CA VAL A 85 -1.27 14.71 -20.24
C VAL A 85 -1.28 14.17 -21.66
N ILE A 86 -0.34 13.26 -21.94
CA ILE A 86 -0.24 12.58 -23.25
C ILE A 86 -0.78 11.15 -23.21
N GLY A 87 -0.87 10.54 -22.03
CA GLY A 87 -1.52 9.25 -21.84
C GLY A 87 -1.79 8.99 -20.37
N GLU A 88 -2.88 8.30 -20.07
CA GLU A 88 -3.27 7.97 -18.70
C GLU A 88 -4.08 6.67 -18.68
N ALA A 89 -3.79 5.75 -17.76
CA ALA A 89 -4.51 4.50 -17.61
C ALA A 89 -4.90 4.28 -16.15
N ASP A 90 -6.19 3.95 -15.95
CA ASP A 90 -6.79 3.57 -14.68
C ASP A 90 -7.12 2.07 -14.77
N VAL A 91 -6.64 1.26 -13.84
CA VAL A 91 -6.87 -0.19 -13.86
C VAL A 91 -8.00 -0.53 -12.90
N ALA A 92 -9.08 -1.14 -13.40
CA ALA A 92 -10.16 -1.58 -12.53
C ALA A 92 -9.64 -2.47 -11.38
N PRO A 93 -10.10 -2.28 -10.13
CA PRO A 93 -11.23 -1.43 -9.72
C PRO A 93 -10.87 -0.01 -9.27
N TYR A 94 -9.63 0.45 -9.47
CA TYR A 94 -9.19 1.77 -9.00
C TYR A 94 -9.76 2.89 -9.88
N GLY A 95 -10.40 3.87 -9.24
CA GLY A 95 -10.97 5.03 -9.91
C GLY A 95 -9.91 6.10 -10.20
N ARG A 96 -10.07 6.81 -11.32
CA ARG A 96 -9.16 7.88 -11.76
C ARG A 96 -8.95 8.98 -10.73
N ASP A 97 -10.04 9.37 -10.09
CA ASP A 97 -10.04 10.50 -9.16
C ASP A 97 -9.69 10.06 -7.73
N MET A 98 -9.43 8.77 -7.49
CA MET A 98 -9.16 8.24 -6.15
C MET A 98 -7.81 8.75 -5.63
N TRP A 99 -7.79 9.28 -4.41
CA TRP A 99 -6.53 9.50 -3.71
C TRP A 99 -5.84 8.17 -3.37
N HIS A 100 -4.53 8.17 -3.22
CA HIS A 100 -3.79 7.00 -2.79
C HIS A 100 -2.82 7.36 -1.68
N ALA A 101 -2.64 6.45 -0.74
CA ALA A 101 -1.54 6.50 0.20
C ALA A 101 -0.21 6.52 -0.57
N SER A 102 0.57 7.60 -0.42
CA SER A 102 1.79 7.82 -1.21
C SER A 102 3.02 7.11 -0.64
N TYR A 103 2.93 6.65 0.61
CA TYR A 103 4.08 6.20 1.42
C TYR A 103 5.25 7.20 1.31
N SER A 104 6.48 6.70 1.14
CA SER A 104 7.71 7.51 1.08
C SER A 104 7.80 8.56 -0.02
N MET A 105 6.92 8.56 -1.02
CA MET A 105 6.91 9.60 -2.05
C MET A 105 6.77 10.99 -1.43
N CYS A 106 6.05 11.12 -0.30
CA CYS A 106 5.80 12.39 0.37
C CYS A 106 7.05 13.00 1.04
N LYS A 107 8.15 12.24 1.16
CA LYS A 107 9.41 12.77 1.71
C LYS A 107 9.90 13.99 0.94
N THR A 108 9.74 13.98 -0.38
CA THR A 108 10.13 15.11 -1.22
C THR A 108 9.32 16.36 -0.90
N VAL A 109 8.03 16.22 -0.54
CA VAL A 109 7.19 17.33 -0.05
C VAL A 109 7.70 17.87 1.29
N THR A 110 8.14 17.02 2.21
CA THR A 110 8.82 17.51 3.43
C THR A 110 10.10 18.26 3.07
N GLY A 111 10.87 17.79 2.09
CA GLY A 111 12.00 18.53 1.54
C GLY A 111 11.61 19.92 1.02
N MET A 112 10.48 20.05 0.32
CA MET A 112 9.94 21.34 -0.12
C MET A 112 9.70 22.30 1.04
N ALA A 113 9.06 21.84 2.12
CA ALA A 113 8.81 22.65 3.30
C ALA A 113 10.10 23.17 3.94
N ILE A 114 11.15 22.33 3.99
CA ILE A 114 12.47 22.72 4.49
C ILE A 114 13.13 23.77 3.59
N GLY A 115 13.04 23.61 2.27
CA GLY A 115 13.50 24.62 1.31
C GLY A 115 12.81 25.97 1.48
N MET A 116 11.49 25.98 1.71
CA MET A 116 10.74 27.20 2.02
C MET A 116 11.23 27.86 3.32
N LEU A 117 11.46 27.10 4.39
CA LEU A 117 11.96 27.65 5.66
C LEU A 117 13.38 28.23 5.55
N ILE A 118 14.22 27.64 4.71
CA ILE A 118 15.56 28.16 4.41
C ILE A 118 15.46 29.50 3.68
N GLU A 119 14.59 29.61 2.68
CA GLU A 119 14.32 30.88 1.98
C GLU A 119 13.73 31.94 2.91
N GLU A 120 12.85 31.54 3.83
CA GLU A 120 12.31 32.43 4.87
C GLU A 120 13.36 32.87 5.92
N GLY A 121 14.59 32.35 5.85
CA GLY A 121 15.67 32.65 6.80
C GLY A 121 15.45 32.08 8.20
N LYS A 122 14.52 31.13 8.35
CA LYS A 122 14.17 30.49 9.64
C LYS A 122 14.99 29.25 9.94
N LEU A 123 15.66 28.70 8.94
CA LEU A 123 16.37 27.43 9.03
C LEU A 123 17.63 27.48 8.17
N SER A 124 18.68 26.80 8.62
CA SER A 124 19.88 26.51 7.83
C SER A 124 20.17 25.02 7.81
N LEU A 125 20.80 24.55 6.74
CA LEU A 125 21.30 23.17 6.63
C LEU A 125 22.27 22.80 7.78
N GLU A 126 22.98 23.80 8.29
CA GLU A 126 23.99 23.67 9.34
C GLU A 126 23.42 23.63 10.76
N ASP A 127 22.14 23.97 10.92
CA ASP A 127 21.50 24.07 12.22
C ASP A 127 21.49 22.72 12.93
N LYS A 128 21.77 22.76 14.24
CA LYS A 128 21.81 21.57 15.08
C LYS A 128 20.40 21.16 15.45
N VAL A 129 20.04 19.92 15.13
CA VAL A 129 18.71 19.35 15.40
C VAL A 129 18.34 19.44 16.88
N LEU A 130 19.31 19.20 17.77
CA LEU A 130 19.08 19.29 19.21
C LEU A 130 18.69 20.69 19.69
N HIS A 131 19.26 21.74 19.07
CA HIS A 131 18.95 23.12 19.42
C HIS A 131 17.57 23.51 18.90
N LEU A 132 17.25 23.14 17.65
CA LEU A 132 15.95 23.43 17.04
C LEU A 132 14.78 22.84 17.83
N LEU A 133 14.94 21.63 18.38
CA LEU A 133 13.89 20.91 19.10
C LEU A 133 13.97 21.05 20.63
N ASP A 134 14.73 22.01 21.15
CA ASP A 134 14.89 22.29 22.59
C ASP A 134 15.20 21.05 23.45
N SER A 135 16.02 20.12 22.95
CA SER A 135 16.30 18.88 23.67
C SER A 135 17.13 19.14 24.92
N LYS A 136 16.54 18.89 26.10
CA LYS A 136 17.22 19.00 27.41
C LYS A 136 17.98 17.73 27.81
N SER A 137 18.04 16.72 26.95
CA SER A 137 18.66 15.44 27.26
C SER A 137 20.19 15.56 27.22
N LEU A 138 20.84 15.40 28.38
CA LEU A 138 22.31 15.35 28.47
C LEU A 138 22.90 14.23 27.61
N LEU A 139 22.25 13.08 27.56
CA LEU A 139 22.68 11.93 26.75
C LEU A 139 22.60 12.24 25.25
N ALA A 140 21.52 12.92 24.82
CA ALA A 140 21.38 13.40 23.45
C ALA A 140 22.46 14.44 23.12
N GLY A 141 22.71 15.37 24.04
CA GLY A 141 23.77 16.39 23.94
C GLY A 141 25.19 15.81 23.84
N ILE A 142 25.40 14.55 24.21
CA ILE A 142 26.68 13.85 23.98
C ILE A 142 26.65 13.12 22.62
N ARG A 143 25.58 12.36 22.34
CA ARG A 143 25.51 11.43 21.20
C ARG A 143 25.17 12.09 19.87
N GLN A 144 24.32 13.11 19.88
CA GLN A 144 23.73 13.73 18.69
C GLN A 144 24.15 15.20 18.52
N LYS A 145 25.16 15.69 19.26
CA LYS A 145 25.59 17.10 19.24
C LYS A 145 25.92 17.66 17.84
N ASN A 146 26.38 16.80 16.96
CA ASN A 146 26.80 17.18 15.61
C ASN A 146 25.73 16.90 14.55
N LEU A 147 24.56 16.39 14.94
CA LEU A 147 23.47 16.11 14.02
C LEU A 147 22.90 17.42 13.47
N LYS A 148 22.98 17.60 12.16
CA LYS A 148 22.51 18.79 11.42
C LYS A 148 21.24 18.46 10.64
N VAL A 149 20.52 19.51 10.20
CA VAL A 149 19.38 19.39 9.27
C VAL A 149 19.79 18.66 7.98
N GLU A 150 20.96 18.98 7.41
CA GLU A 150 21.46 18.31 6.21
C GLU A 150 21.59 16.79 6.35
N HIS A 151 22.01 16.31 7.52
CA HIS A 151 22.16 14.86 7.74
C HIS A 151 20.80 14.14 7.76
N LEU A 152 19.72 14.83 8.14
CA LEU A 152 18.36 14.29 8.03
C LEU A 152 17.92 14.23 6.56
N LEU A 153 18.19 15.29 5.80
CA LEU A 153 17.81 15.42 4.39
C LEU A 153 18.49 14.36 3.50
N THR A 154 19.74 14.03 3.78
CA THR A 154 20.56 13.06 3.02
C THR A 154 20.50 11.63 3.52
N MET A 155 19.67 11.33 4.53
CA MET A 155 19.60 10.02 5.17
C MET A 155 20.95 9.55 5.75
N THR A 156 21.69 10.46 6.40
CA THR A 156 23.01 10.18 6.97
C THR A 156 23.09 10.44 8.48
N SER A 157 21.94 10.45 9.17
CA SER A 157 21.88 10.74 10.61
C SER A 157 22.58 9.70 11.47
N GLY A 158 22.56 8.43 11.05
CA GLY A 158 23.00 7.27 11.84
C GLY A 158 22.15 6.99 13.07
N VAL A 159 21.03 7.69 13.27
CA VAL A 159 20.19 7.52 14.47
C VAL A 159 19.46 6.19 14.43
N THR A 160 19.52 5.45 15.54
CA THR A 160 19.00 4.06 15.59
C THR A 160 17.49 3.95 15.72
N PHE A 161 16.77 5.04 16.02
CA PHE A 161 15.32 5.04 16.08
C PHE A 161 14.76 5.14 14.65
N ASN A 162 14.09 4.08 14.21
CA ASN A 162 13.56 3.94 12.85
C ASN A 162 12.04 3.70 12.87
N GLU A 163 11.45 3.41 11.72
CA GLU A 163 10.02 3.23 11.49
C GLU A 163 9.40 2.21 12.45
N THR A 164 10.14 1.17 12.81
CA THR A 164 9.66 0.12 13.72
C THR A 164 9.56 0.61 15.15
N GLY A 165 10.29 1.67 15.49
CA GLY A 165 10.23 2.31 16.80
C GLY A 165 8.92 3.05 17.06
N ILE A 166 8.11 3.34 16.02
CA ILE A 166 6.85 4.09 16.19
C ILE A 166 5.85 3.35 17.08
N VAL A 167 5.91 2.01 17.14
CA VAL A 167 5.02 1.18 17.98
C VAL A 167 5.40 1.21 19.47
N SER A 168 6.50 1.87 19.84
CA SER A 168 7.05 1.83 21.20
C SER A 168 6.52 2.92 22.14
N GLY A 169 5.73 3.87 21.63
CA GLY A 169 5.03 4.90 22.41
C GLY A 169 4.68 6.15 21.61
N ASP A 170 4.04 7.11 22.27
CA ASP A 170 3.44 8.29 21.63
C ASP A 170 4.41 9.41 21.25
N ASP A 171 5.54 9.53 21.95
CA ASP A 171 6.51 10.62 21.75
C ASP A 171 7.70 10.16 20.89
N TRP A 172 7.49 10.18 19.58
CA TRP A 172 8.49 9.77 18.61
C TRP A 172 9.67 10.74 18.55
N THR A 173 9.43 12.04 18.75
CA THR A 173 10.47 13.06 18.75
C THR A 173 11.43 12.86 19.92
N ALA A 174 10.90 12.69 21.13
CA ALA A 174 11.72 12.40 22.30
C ALA A 174 12.47 11.06 22.15
N SER A 175 11.81 10.04 21.60
CA SER A 175 12.42 8.73 21.37
C SER A 175 13.59 8.79 20.39
N TYR A 176 13.44 9.51 19.29
CA TYR A 176 14.51 9.74 18.32
C TYR A 176 15.69 10.52 18.93
N LEU A 177 15.42 11.60 19.66
CA LEU A 177 16.47 12.42 20.26
C LEU A 177 17.22 11.69 21.39
N GLN A 178 16.60 10.70 22.03
CA GLN A 178 17.23 9.87 23.08
C GLN A 178 17.96 8.64 22.52
N ALA A 179 17.73 8.31 21.24
CA ALA A 179 18.29 7.12 20.61
C ALA A 179 19.81 7.20 20.41
N GLY A 180 20.41 6.04 20.18
CA GLY A 180 21.82 5.92 19.84
C GLY A 180 22.11 6.45 18.43
N VAL A 181 23.39 6.70 18.16
CA VAL A 181 23.89 7.01 16.82
C VAL A 181 24.93 5.96 16.44
N LYS A 182 24.76 5.34 15.27
CA LYS A 182 25.74 4.48 14.64
C LYS A 182 26.70 5.36 13.84
N GLY A 183 27.99 5.29 14.17
CA GLY A 183 29.03 6.03 13.46
C GLY A 183 28.92 7.55 13.59
N THR A 184 29.37 8.28 12.57
CA THR A 184 29.40 9.74 12.54
C THR A 184 28.31 10.26 11.61
N PRO A 185 27.40 11.14 12.06
CA PRO A 185 26.41 11.77 11.18
C PRO A 185 27.06 12.44 9.97
N GLY A 186 26.44 12.30 8.79
CA GLY A 186 26.97 12.83 7.52
C GLY A 186 27.85 11.86 6.73
N THR A 187 28.17 10.67 7.25
CA THR A 187 29.19 9.79 6.63
C THR A 187 28.66 8.56 5.90
N LYS A 188 27.53 7.99 6.33
CA LYS A 188 26.97 6.77 5.75
C LYS A 188 25.50 6.94 5.47
N PHE A 189 25.08 6.52 4.28
CA PHE A 189 23.67 6.46 3.90
C PHE A 189 22.97 5.30 4.64
N GLU A 190 21.96 5.63 5.43
CA GLU A 190 21.07 4.70 6.11
C GLU A 190 19.64 5.24 5.99
N TYR A 191 18.84 4.63 5.11
CA TYR A 191 17.47 5.05 4.87
C TYR A 191 16.63 4.90 6.15
N ASN A 192 16.04 6.00 6.61
CA ASN A 192 15.25 6.05 7.84
C ASN A 192 14.19 7.15 7.77
N SER A 193 12.91 6.77 7.70
CA SER A 193 11.78 7.71 7.61
C SER A 193 11.61 8.57 8.87
N MET A 194 12.21 8.19 9.99
CA MET A 194 12.23 9.03 11.18
C MET A 194 13.09 10.28 11.00
N ASN A 195 14.07 10.28 10.09
CA ASN A 195 14.77 11.51 9.70
C ASN A 195 13.79 12.53 9.12
N THR A 196 12.89 12.09 8.25
CA THR A 196 11.86 12.93 7.64
C THR A 196 10.81 13.39 8.65
N TYR A 197 10.39 12.51 9.56
CA TYR A 197 9.50 12.91 10.66
C TYR A 197 10.11 14.02 11.53
N ILE A 198 11.41 13.96 11.81
CA ILE A 198 12.10 15.01 12.57
C ILE A 198 12.18 16.33 11.79
N LEU A 199 12.32 16.28 10.46
CA LEU A 199 12.18 17.47 9.62
C LEU A 199 10.77 18.09 9.74
N SER A 200 9.72 17.27 9.73
CA SER A 200 8.34 17.73 9.98
C SER A 200 8.19 18.35 11.38
N ALA A 201 8.78 17.73 12.42
CA ALA A 201 8.79 18.29 13.76
C ALA A 201 9.50 19.64 13.83
N ILE A 202 10.59 19.83 13.07
CA ILE A 202 11.30 21.11 12.94
C ILE A 202 10.39 22.16 12.29
N VAL A 203 9.67 21.81 11.21
CA VAL A 203 8.69 22.71 10.59
C VAL A 203 7.66 23.16 11.62
N THR A 204 7.06 22.23 12.35
CA THR A 204 6.07 22.56 13.38
C THR A 204 6.63 23.41 14.50
N LYS A 205 7.87 23.14 14.93
CA LYS A 205 8.52 23.89 15.98
C LYS A 205 8.83 25.34 15.58
N LEU A 206 9.28 25.57 14.35
CA LEU A 206 9.68 26.90 13.87
C LEU A 206 8.50 27.76 13.40
N THR A 207 7.39 27.13 12.98
CA THR A 207 6.21 27.83 12.46
C THR A 207 5.11 27.97 13.50
N GLY A 208 5.02 27.04 14.46
CA GLY A 208 3.87 26.91 15.36
C GLY A 208 2.66 26.22 14.71
N GLU A 209 2.78 25.76 13.46
CA GLU A 209 1.70 25.15 12.67
C GLU A 209 2.01 23.66 12.41
N SER A 210 0.99 22.84 12.09
CA SER A 210 1.29 21.51 11.52
C SER A 210 1.96 21.69 10.15
N MET A 211 2.79 20.73 9.71
CA MET A 211 3.38 20.82 8.36
C MET A 211 2.29 20.83 7.28
N MET A 212 1.18 20.13 7.49
CA MET A 212 0.01 20.16 6.61
C MET A 212 -0.57 21.58 6.47
N ASP A 213 -0.71 22.31 7.58
CA ASP A 213 -1.26 23.67 7.59
C ASP A 213 -0.27 24.70 7.09
N TYR A 214 1.02 24.56 7.43
CA TYR A 214 2.09 25.40 6.88
C TYR A 214 2.11 25.37 5.35
N LEU A 215 1.98 24.17 4.77
CA LEU A 215 1.98 23.96 3.31
C LEU A 215 0.67 24.36 2.63
N ARG A 216 -0.46 24.46 3.34
CA ARG A 216 -1.77 24.75 2.74
C ARG A 216 -1.80 26.03 1.89
N PRO A 217 -1.46 27.22 2.41
CA PRO A 217 -1.47 28.45 1.61
C PRO A 217 -0.24 28.59 0.69
N ARG A 218 0.81 27.78 0.90
CA ARG A 218 2.11 27.90 0.23
C ARG A 218 2.27 26.97 -0.97
N LEU A 219 1.65 25.79 -0.91
CA LEU A 219 1.80 24.70 -1.87
C LEU A 219 0.44 24.18 -2.34
N TRP A 220 -0.41 23.74 -1.42
CA TRP A 220 -1.65 23.04 -1.76
C TRP A 220 -2.65 23.92 -2.50
N GLU A 221 -3.06 25.05 -1.90
CA GLU A 221 -4.04 25.97 -2.49
C GLU A 221 -3.55 26.60 -3.81
N PRO A 222 -2.29 27.11 -3.92
CA PRO A 222 -1.80 27.67 -5.18
C PRO A 222 -1.83 26.68 -6.35
N MET A 223 -1.63 25.38 -6.07
CA MET A 223 -1.63 24.32 -7.07
C MET A 223 -3.02 23.70 -7.31
N GLY A 224 -4.03 24.14 -6.56
CA GLY A 224 -5.38 23.56 -6.61
C GLY A 224 -5.41 22.11 -6.10
N ILE A 225 -4.52 21.75 -5.18
CA ILE A 225 -4.51 20.43 -4.54
C ILE A 225 -5.45 20.53 -3.34
N THR A 226 -6.71 20.16 -3.53
CA THR A 226 -7.76 20.24 -2.50
C THR A 226 -7.97 18.91 -1.79
N ARG A 227 -7.73 17.80 -2.49
CA ARG A 227 -7.94 16.43 -2.00
C ARG A 227 -6.64 15.84 -1.48
N VAL A 228 -6.23 16.36 -0.34
CA VAL A 228 -4.99 15.97 0.31
C VAL A 228 -5.20 15.82 1.81
N PHE A 229 -4.72 14.71 2.34
CA PHE A 229 -4.77 14.42 3.77
C PHE A 229 -3.42 13.87 4.21
N TRP A 230 -2.94 14.29 5.38
CA TRP A 230 -1.67 13.82 5.90
C TRP A 230 -1.80 13.48 7.37
N GLU A 231 -1.71 12.18 7.66
CA GLU A 231 -1.74 11.66 9.00
C GLU A 231 -0.66 12.26 9.92
N ALA A 232 -0.99 12.35 11.21
CA ALA A 232 -0.10 12.79 12.28
C ALA A 232 0.23 11.65 13.24
N CYS A 233 1.33 11.84 14.00
CA CYS A 233 1.63 11.02 15.16
C CYS A 233 0.66 11.35 16.31
N PRO A 234 0.64 10.57 17.41
CA PRO A 234 -0.24 10.83 18.57
C PRO A 234 -0.02 12.20 19.25
N LYS A 235 1.11 12.87 18.98
CA LYS A 235 1.40 14.24 19.46
C LYS A 235 0.92 15.34 18.49
N GLY A 236 0.25 14.99 17.40
CA GLY A 236 -0.26 15.93 16.40
C GLY A 236 0.79 16.44 15.40
N ILE A 237 2.00 15.87 15.38
CA ILE A 237 3.03 16.22 14.38
C ILE A 237 2.77 15.41 13.11
N THR A 238 2.62 16.07 11.97
CA THR A 238 2.46 15.44 10.65
C THR A 238 3.59 14.42 10.41
N LYS A 239 3.27 13.19 9.95
CA LYS A 239 4.23 12.08 9.82
C LYS A 239 5.42 12.41 8.92
N GLY A 240 5.20 13.12 7.81
CA GLY A 240 6.24 13.61 6.90
C GLY A 240 6.91 12.55 6.01
N GLY A 241 7.25 11.39 6.56
CA GLY A 241 7.88 10.30 5.81
C GLY A 241 6.91 9.33 5.13
N TRP A 242 5.64 9.34 5.54
CA TRP A 242 4.53 8.50 5.06
C TRP A 242 3.19 9.11 5.49
N GLY A 243 2.07 8.46 5.15
CA GLY A 243 0.73 8.84 5.62
C GLY A 243 0.06 9.99 4.86
N LEU A 244 0.66 10.42 3.75
CA LEU A 244 0.04 11.36 2.81
C LEU A 244 -0.88 10.59 1.85
N PHE A 245 -2.12 11.04 1.74
CA PHE A 245 -3.08 10.64 0.72
C PHE A 245 -3.24 11.78 -0.27
N ILE A 246 -3.05 11.49 -1.55
CA ILE A 246 -3.12 12.47 -2.64
C ILE A 246 -3.55 11.79 -3.94
N GLY A 247 -4.33 12.48 -4.77
CA GLY A 247 -4.71 12.00 -6.11
C GLY A 247 -3.52 11.97 -7.08
N THR A 248 -3.52 11.06 -8.06
CA THR A 248 -2.36 10.90 -8.94
C THR A 248 -2.06 12.12 -9.79
N GLU A 249 -3.09 12.81 -10.29
CA GLU A 249 -2.91 14.05 -11.05
C GLU A 249 -2.30 15.17 -10.17
N ASP A 250 -2.75 15.29 -8.92
CA ASP A 250 -2.18 16.24 -7.95
C ASP A 250 -0.73 15.88 -7.56
N ALA A 251 -0.42 14.59 -7.44
CA ALA A 251 0.93 14.11 -7.25
C ALA A 251 1.82 14.44 -8.47
N ALA A 252 1.29 14.29 -9.69
CA ALA A 252 1.98 14.67 -10.92
C ALA A 252 2.28 16.18 -10.99
N LYS A 253 1.41 17.04 -10.43
CA LYS A 253 1.69 18.48 -10.28
C LYS A 253 2.95 18.74 -9.45
N LEU A 254 3.21 17.96 -8.40
CA LEU A 254 4.44 18.09 -7.60
C LEU A 254 5.70 17.74 -8.42
N GLY A 255 5.61 16.71 -9.27
CA GLY A 255 6.68 16.39 -10.23
C GLY A 255 6.89 17.51 -11.25
N GLN A 256 5.80 18.01 -11.83
CA GLN A 256 5.85 19.10 -12.81
C GLN A 256 6.37 20.40 -12.20
N LEU A 257 6.07 20.67 -10.92
CA LEU A 257 6.63 21.80 -10.17
C LEU A 257 8.15 21.70 -10.07
N TYR A 258 8.70 20.52 -9.74
CA TYR A 258 10.15 20.32 -9.67
C TYR A 258 10.79 20.39 -11.06
N LEU A 259 10.13 19.85 -12.08
CA LEU A 259 10.54 19.99 -13.48
C LEU A 259 10.65 21.46 -13.89
N GLN A 260 9.72 22.30 -13.40
CA GLN A 260 9.70 23.75 -13.59
C GLN A 260 10.52 24.52 -12.54
N LYS A 261 11.43 23.82 -11.84
CA LYS A 261 12.31 24.41 -10.82
C LYS A 261 11.59 25.24 -9.75
N GLY A 262 10.41 24.79 -9.33
CA GLY A 262 9.62 25.43 -8.28
C GLY A 262 8.70 26.55 -8.75
N ASN A 263 8.66 26.87 -10.05
CA ASN A 263 7.76 27.87 -10.61
C ASN A 263 6.44 27.24 -11.07
N TRP A 264 5.33 27.57 -10.42
CA TRP A 264 3.99 27.14 -10.83
C TRP A 264 3.25 28.30 -11.48
N LYS A 265 3.00 28.22 -12.79
CA LYS A 265 2.20 29.21 -13.53
C LYS A 265 2.66 30.67 -13.30
N GLY A 266 3.97 30.90 -13.26
CA GLY A 266 4.58 32.21 -13.06
C GLY A 266 4.82 32.59 -11.59
N ARG A 267 4.34 31.79 -10.62
CA ARG A 267 4.59 32.00 -9.20
C ARG A 267 5.68 31.05 -8.70
N GLN A 268 6.75 31.59 -8.14
CA GLN A 268 7.77 30.79 -7.46
C GLN A 268 7.20 30.26 -6.13
N LEU A 269 6.95 28.95 -6.04
CA LEU A 269 6.46 28.30 -4.82
C LEU A 269 7.61 27.70 -4.02
N ILE A 270 8.57 27.07 -4.71
CA ILE A 270 9.79 26.49 -4.12
C ILE A 270 10.97 27.28 -4.66
N PRO A 271 11.98 27.67 -3.86
CA PRO A 271 13.16 28.35 -4.39
C PRO A 271 13.85 27.52 -5.48
N GLU A 272 14.20 28.15 -6.61
CA GLU A 272 14.90 27.48 -7.72
C GLU A 272 16.21 26.84 -7.23
N SER A 273 16.99 27.56 -6.43
CA SER A 273 18.23 27.09 -5.81
C SER A 273 18.02 25.85 -4.94
N TRP A 274 16.88 25.74 -4.25
CA TRP A 274 16.52 24.56 -3.47
C TRP A 274 16.24 23.37 -4.38
N VAL A 275 15.46 23.55 -5.45
CA VAL A 275 15.15 22.45 -6.37
C VAL A 275 16.43 21.92 -7.02
N GLU A 276 17.32 22.80 -7.49
CA GLU A 276 18.60 22.41 -8.07
C GLU A 276 19.49 21.65 -7.08
N THR A 277 19.61 22.15 -5.85
CA THR A 277 20.44 21.51 -4.82
C THR A 277 19.83 20.18 -4.37
N ALA A 278 18.50 20.14 -4.16
CA ALA A 278 17.79 18.96 -3.69
C ALA A 278 17.86 17.82 -4.70
N THR A 279 17.80 18.13 -6.00
CA THR A 279 17.85 17.16 -7.10
C THR A 279 19.27 16.84 -7.58
N SER A 280 20.31 17.29 -6.85
CA SER A 280 21.68 16.86 -7.07
C SER A 280 22.04 15.65 -6.20
N LYS A 281 23.04 14.86 -6.65
CA LYS A 281 23.50 13.68 -5.91
C LYS A 281 24.37 14.09 -4.73
N HIS A 282 23.88 13.81 -3.51
CA HIS A 282 24.60 14.06 -2.25
C HIS A 282 25.21 12.78 -1.68
N MET A 283 24.57 11.63 -1.86
CA MET A 283 25.02 10.33 -1.35
C MET A 283 24.91 9.22 -2.40
N ASP A 284 25.83 8.26 -2.33
CA ASP A 284 25.66 6.95 -2.97
C ASP A 284 24.66 6.10 -2.19
N THR A 285 23.91 5.28 -2.92
CA THR A 285 22.89 4.38 -2.38
C THR A 285 23.28 2.93 -2.65
N PRO A 286 22.87 1.98 -1.78
CA PRO A 286 23.09 0.56 -2.03
C PRO A 286 22.45 0.13 -3.36
N GLU A 287 23.12 -0.77 -4.10
CA GLU A 287 22.64 -1.27 -5.39
C GLU A 287 21.23 -1.88 -5.30
N SER A 288 20.92 -2.56 -4.19
CA SER A 288 19.60 -3.14 -3.92
C SER A 288 18.45 -2.11 -3.83
N MET A 289 18.76 -0.85 -3.50
CA MET A 289 17.80 0.25 -3.40
C MET A 289 17.72 1.10 -4.67
N GLY A 290 18.63 0.89 -5.61
CA GLY A 290 18.83 1.73 -6.79
C GLY A 290 20.24 2.35 -6.75
N PRO A 291 21.09 2.15 -7.77
CA PRO A 291 22.50 2.55 -7.72
C PRO A 291 22.78 4.03 -8.05
N TYR A 292 21.74 4.85 -8.22
CA TYR A 292 21.88 6.18 -8.81
C TYR A 292 22.28 7.25 -7.78
N GLY A 293 21.98 7.03 -6.50
CA GLY A 293 22.25 7.97 -5.41
C GLY A 293 21.01 8.67 -4.88
N TYR A 294 21.23 9.53 -3.89
CA TYR A 294 20.19 10.23 -3.15
C TYR A 294 20.51 11.72 -3.02
N GLY A 295 19.47 12.54 -3.11
CA GLY A 295 19.52 13.99 -2.93
C GLY A 295 18.92 14.44 -1.59
N TYR A 296 18.31 15.62 -1.55
CA TYR A 296 17.55 16.06 -0.37
C TYR A 296 16.12 15.54 -0.43
N GLN A 297 15.90 14.36 0.18
CA GLN A 297 14.60 13.67 0.20
C GLN A 297 14.06 13.28 -1.19
N VAL A 298 14.95 13.06 -2.16
CA VAL A 298 14.62 12.65 -3.54
C VAL A 298 15.66 11.66 -4.04
N TRP A 299 15.23 10.64 -4.79
CA TRP A 299 16.13 9.65 -5.37
C TRP A 299 16.63 10.11 -6.73
N MET A 300 17.89 9.82 -7.07
CA MET A 300 18.42 10.09 -8.41
C MET A 300 17.94 9.00 -9.39
N GLY A 301 17.88 9.31 -10.68
CA GLY A 301 17.48 8.36 -11.72
C GLY A 301 18.63 7.89 -12.61
N GLY A 302 18.34 6.94 -13.50
CA GLY A 302 19.35 6.34 -14.39
C GLY A 302 19.68 7.20 -15.60
N ARG A 303 18.71 7.99 -16.07
CA ARG A 303 18.92 9.03 -17.08
C ARG A 303 19.62 10.24 -16.46
N PRO A 304 20.68 10.81 -17.08
CA PRO A 304 21.37 11.96 -16.53
C PRO A 304 20.44 13.13 -16.18
N GLY A 305 20.50 13.59 -14.93
CA GLY A 305 19.65 14.67 -14.42
C GLY A 305 18.22 14.26 -14.06
N SER A 306 17.82 13.00 -14.29
CA SER A 306 16.51 12.51 -13.85
C SER A 306 16.51 12.19 -12.36
N TYR A 307 15.31 12.22 -11.78
CA TYR A 307 15.10 11.95 -10.37
C TYR A 307 13.71 11.37 -10.14
N THR A 308 13.49 10.79 -8.96
CA THR A 308 12.25 10.07 -8.63
C THR A 308 11.81 10.37 -7.20
N PHE A 309 10.53 10.70 -7.04
CA PHE A 309 9.87 10.68 -5.75
C PHE A 309 9.34 9.26 -5.58
N ASN A 310 10.05 8.45 -4.81
CA ASN A 310 9.76 7.02 -4.67
C ASN A 310 9.05 6.73 -3.35
N GLY A 311 7.88 6.11 -3.50
CA GLY A 311 7.07 5.52 -2.45
C GLY A 311 7.05 4.01 -2.58
N MET A 312 6.98 3.36 -1.42
CA MET A 312 6.80 1.93 -1.30
C MET A 312 5.58 1.46 -2.11
N LEU A 313 5.56 0.21 -2.56
CA LEU A 313 4.45 -0.37 -3.30
C LEU A 313 4.21 0.23 -4.69
N GLY A 314 5.16 1.01 -5.20
CA GLY A 314 5.12 1.54 -6.56
C GLY A 314 4.46 2.91 -6.69
N GLN A 315 4.35 3.70 -5.62
CA GLN A 315 3.92 5.10 -5.71
C GLN A 315 5.10 5.94 -6.20
N ASN A 316 5.15 6.28 -7.49
CA ASN A 316 6.32 6.91 -8.09
C ASN A 316 5.95 8.15 -8.90
N ILE A 317 6.76 9.19 -8.77
CA ILE A 317 6.81 10.31 -9.71
C ILE A 317 8.22 10.36 -10.26
N VAL A 318 8.39 10.01 -11.53
CA VAL A 318 9.67 10.05 -12.23
C VAL A 318 9.71 11.31 -13.08
N VAL A 319 10.79 12.10 -12.94
CA VAL A 319 10.95 13.37 -13.64
C VAL A 319 12.17 13.29 -14.54
N TYR A 320 11.99 13.66 -15.81
CA TYR A 320 13.03 13.68 -16.83
C TYR A 320 13.20 15.11 -17.39
N PRO A 321 14.12 15.92 -16.81
CA PRO A 321 14.28 17.32 -17.22
C PRO A 321 14.68 17.53 -18.68
N ASP A 322 15.51 16.65 -19.22
CA ASP A 322 16.06 16.81 -20.57
C ASP A 322 15.03 16.55 -21.70
N ILE A 323 13.92 15.90 -21.38
CA ILE A 323 12.81 15.63 -22.32
C ILE A 323 11.47 16.23 -21.87
N ASP A 324 11.50 17.07 -20.82
CA ASP A 324 10.37 17.78 -20.22
C ASP A 324 9.16 16.85 -19.94
N MET A 325 9.44 15.76 -19.21
CA MET A 325 8.49 14.67 -18.98
C MET A 325 8.36 14.31 -17.50
N VAL A 326 7.14 13.98 -17.09
CA VAL A 326 6.83 13.39 -15.78
C VAL A 326 6.01 12.12 -15.97
N VAL A 327 6.37 11.06 -15.27
CA VAL A 327 5.59 9.82 -15.19
C VAL A 327 5.15 9.63 -13.75
N ALA A 328 3.85 9.73 -13.48
CA ALA A 328 3.26 9.46 -12.18
C ALA A 328 2.57 8.09 -12.20
N ALA A 329 2.79 7.25 -11.19
CA ALA A 329 2.18 5.94 -11.10
C ALA A 329 1.83 5.58 -9.65
N ASN A 330 0.71 4.88 -9.48
CA ASN A 330 0.27 4.24 -8.25
C ASN A 330 0.06 2.75 -8.52
N ALA A 331 0.42 1.92 -7.54
CA ALA A 331 0.46 0.48 -7.70
C ALA A 331 0.36 -0.25 -6.35
N GLY A 332 0.30 -1.58 -6.39
CA GLY A 332 0.47 -2.51 -5.27
C GLY A 332 1.68 -3.43 -5.49
N SER A 333 2.82 -2.88 -5.91
CA SER A 333 4.01 -3.65 -6.29
C SER A 333 4.71 -4.28 -5.07
N ASP A 334 5.27 -5.49 -5.23
CA ASP A 334 5.93 -6.23 -4.14
C ASP A 334 7.30 -5.66 -3.70
N GLU A 335 7.80 -4.62 -4.36
CA GLU A 335 9.18 -4.11 -4.21
C GLU A 335 9.22 -2.68 -3.63
N LEU A 336 10.22 -2.42 -2.78
CA LEU A 336 10.28 -1.24 -1.90
C LEU A 336 10.90 0.01 -2.53
N PHE A 337 11.83 -0.14 -3.48
CA PHE A 337 12.71 0.93 -3.97
C PHE A 337 12.81 0.96 -5.50
N GLN A 338 13.85 1.62 -6.05
CA GLN A 338 14.01 1.86 -7.48
C GLN A 338 14.38 0.63 -8.33
N SER A 339 14.58 -0.53 -7.70
CA SER A 339 14.88 -1.82 -8.33
C SER A 339 13.61 -2.56 -8.80
N CYS A 340 12.42 -1.95 -8.66
CA CYS A 340 11.16 -2.62 -8.93
C CYS A 340 10.85 -2.82 -10.42
N VAL A 341 10.05 -3.85 -10.72
CA VAL A 341 9.58 -4.20 -12.08
C VAL A 341 8.89 -3.02 -12.74
N LEU A 342 8.05 -2.29 -12.00
CA LEU A 342 7.35 -1.10 -12.50
C LEU A 342 8.37 -0.07 -13.02
N LEU A 343 9.36 0.29 -12.20
CA LEU A 343 10.37 1.27 -12.61
C LEU A 343 11.29 0.73 -13.71
N ASN A 344 11.60 -0.57 -13.73
CA ASN A 344 12.37 -1.16 -14.84
C ASN A 344 11.62 -1.03 -16.18
N ILE A 345 10.30 -1.22 -16.18
CA ILE A 345 9.47 -0.95 -17.35
C ILE A 345 9.50 0.54 -17.69
N VAL A 346 9.31 1.46 -16.72
CA VAL A 346 9.43 2.91 -16.98
C VAL A 346 10.78 3.25 -17.62
N LYS A 347 11.90 2.73 -17.11
CA LYS A 347 13.25 2.96 -17.64
C LYS A 347 13.40 2.45 -19.08
N LYS A 348 12.91 1.25 -19.37
CA LYS A 348 12.90 0.68 -20.73
C LYS A 348 12.22 1.61 -21.74
N TYR A 349 11.14 2.28 -21.34
CA TYR A 349 10.39 3.16 -22.24
C TYR A 349 10.90 4.60 -22.30
N PHE A 350 11.61 5.10 -21.27
CA PHE A 350 11.96 6.52 -21.19
C PHE A 350 13.44 6.85 -20.91
N GLU A 351 14.28 5.87 -20.52
CA GLU A 351 15.71 6.10 -20.25
C GLU A 351 16.64 5.62 -21.38
N GLU A 352 16.51 4.36 -21.82
CA GLU A 352 17.58 3.64 -22.53
C GLU A 352 18.00 4.16 -23.92
N ASP A 353 17.37 5.21 -24.47
CA ASP A 353 17.74 5.93 -25.72
C ASP A 353 16.59 6.84 -26.20
N PHE A 354 15.52 6.96 -25.40
CA PHE A 354 14.33 7.69 -25.80
C PHE A 354 14.62 9.19 -25.95
N LYS A 355 14.46 9.69 -27.18
CA LYS A 355 14.54 11.11 -27.54
C LYS A 355 13.27 11.49 -28.29
N PRO A 356 12.25 12.02 -27.60
CA PRO A 356 11.03 12.46 -28.26
C PRO A 356 11.34 13.64 -29.20
N GLY A 357 10.58 13.76 -30.29
CA GLY A 357 10.65 14.93 -31.18
C GLY A 357 9.97 16.15 -30.57
N GLU A 358 9.87 17.25 -31.31
CA GLU A 358 8.98 18.37 -30.93
C GLU A 358 7.52 18.00 -31.20
N GLU A 359 7.24 17.60 -32.44
CA GLU A 359 5.93 17.17 -32.92
C GLU A 359 6.11 16.01 -33.91
N LEU A 360 5.19 15.05 -33.93
CA LEU A 360 5.14 13.95 -34.88
C LEU A 360 3.90 14.08 -35.78
N PRO A 361 3.93 13.53 -37.01
CA PRO A 361 2.72 13.40 -37.82
C PRO A 361 1.63 12.62 -37.08
N GLU A 362 0.36 13.01 -37.27
CA GLU A 362 -0.77 12.29 -36.68
C GLU A 362 -0.79 10.80 -37.06
N ASP A 363 -1.01 9.92 -36.08
CA ASP A 363 -1.24 8.48 -36.26
C ASP A 363 -2.61 8.08 -35.69
N PRO A 364 -3.72 8.30 -36.42
CA PRO A 364 -5.06 8.00 -35.93
C PRO A 364 -5.25 6.53 -35.51
N ALA A 365 -4.52 5.60 -36.14
CA ALA A 365 -4.58 4.18 -35.80
C ALA A 365 -3.80 3.87 -34.51
N GLY A 366 -2.66 4.53 -34.30
CA GLY A 366 -1.89 4.45 -33.06
C GLY A 366 -2.65 5.05 -31.88
N LEU A 367 -3.25 6.23 -32.08
CA LEU A 367 -4.08 6.89 -31.07
C LEU A 367 -5.31 6.04 -30.71
N ARG A 368 -5.99 5.45 -31.71
CA ARG A 368 -7.09 4.51 -31.44
C ARG A 368 -6.62 3.33 -30.59
N LYS A 369 -5.48 2.72 -30.92
CA LYS A 369 -4.91 1.62 -30.11
C LYS A 369 -4.68 2.05 -28.66
N LEU A 370 -4.10 3.23 -28.45
CA LEU A 370 -3.88 3.76 -27.10
C LEU A 370 -5.19 3.89 -26.33
N ARG A 371 -6.23 4.49 -26.94
CA ARG A 371 -7.55 4.63 -26.30
C ARG A 371 -8.22 3.29 -26.00
N ASP A 372 -8.11 2.33 -26.90
CA ASP A 372 -8.63 0.97 -26.69
C ASP A 372 -7.96 0.29 -25.48
N VAL A 373 -6.65 0.48 -25.29
CA VAL A 373 -5.92 -0.02 -24.11
C VAL A 373 -6.37 0.67 -22.83
N GLU A 374 -6.44 2.00 -22.83
CA GLU A 374 -6.89 2.79 -21.67
C GLU A 374 -8.32 2.40 -21.24
N ASP A 375 -9.25 2.29 -22.20
CA ASP A 375 -10.64 1.90 -21.95
C ASP A 375 -10.76 0.43 -21.49
N GLY A 376 -9.96 -0.47 -22.08
CA GLY A 376 -9.91 -1.88 -21.70
C GLY A 376 -9.46 -2.06 -20.25
N LEU A 377 -8.39 -1.36 -19.85
CA LEU A 377 -7.88 -1.38 -18.48
C LEU A 377 -8.89 -0.82 -17.48
N ARG A 378 -9.58 0.28 -17.83
CA ARG A 378 -10.61 0.87 -16.97
C ARG A 378 -11.82 -0.02 -16.78
N ARG A 379 -12.24 -0.74 -17.82
CA ARG A 379 -13.45 -1.56 -17.79
C ARG A 379 -13.22 -2.93 -17.16
N ASP A 380 -12.18 -3.62 -17.62
CA ASP A 380 -11.98 -5.05 -17.40
C ASP A 380 -10.66 -5.34 -16.63
N GLY A 381 -9.95 -4.29 -16.20
CA GLY A 381 -8.66 -4.39 -15.53
C GLY A 381 -7.62 -5.05 -16.43
N ARG A 382 -6.75 -5.88 -15.85
CA ARG A 382 -5.75 -6.65 -16.61
C ARG A 382 -6.33 -7.55 -17.70
N LYS A 383 -7.59 -7.98 -17.57
CA LYS A 383 -8.26 -8.83 -18.58
C LYS A 383 -8.55 -8.05 -19.86
N GLY A 384 -8.59 -6.72 -19.79
CA GLY A 384 -8.84 -5.82 -20.91
C GLY A 384 -7.64 -5.61 -21.84
N VAL A 385 -6.45 -6.14 -21.51
CA VAL A 385 -5.26 -6.01 -22.37
C VAL A 385 -5.28 -7.06 -23.50
N PRO A 386 -5.29 -6.64 -24.79
CA PRO A 386 -5.26 -7.56 -25.93
C PRO A 386 -4.01 -8.45 -25.90
N GLY A 387 -4.19 -9.78 -26.01
CA GLY A 387 -3.08 -10.76 -26.03
C GLY A 387 -2.72 -11.36 -24.67
N LEU A 388 -3.27 -10.85 -23.56
CA LEU A 388 -3.12 -11.44 -22.22
C LEU A 388 -4.28 -12.36 -21.81
N ALA A 389 -5.29 -12.51 -22.68
CA ALA A 389 -6.39 -13.47 -22.56
C ALA A 389 -5.87 -14.92 -22.68
N GLY A 390 -5.17 -15.40 -21.64
CA GLY A 390 -4.56 -16.73 -21.61
C GLY A 390 -3.52 -16.93 -20.51
N THR A 391 -2.92 -15.86 -20.00
CA THR A 391 -1.97 -15.91 -18.89
C THR A 391 -2.65 -15.46 -17.61
N GLY A 392 -3.65 -16.22 -17.16
CA GLY A 392 -4.07 -16.13 -15.76
C GLY A 392 -2.83 -16.39 -14.92
N GLY A 393 -2.33 -15.34 -14.25
CA GLY A 393 -1.10 -15.41 -13.47
C GLY A 393 -1.11 -16.66 -12.61
N ARG A 394 -0.20 -17.59 -12.90
CA ARG A 394 0.09 -18.72 -12.02
C ARG A 394 0.79 -18.13 -10.80
N TYR A 395 0.01 -17.56 -9.88
CA TYR A 395 0.44 -17.44 -8.51
C TYR A 395 0.66 -18.87 -8.03
N GLY A 396 1.93 -19.31 -8.07
CA GLY A 396 2.35 -20.65 -7.70
C GLY A 396 2.19 -20.83 -6.21
N TRP A 397 1.01 -21.26 -5.79
CA TRP A 397 0.80 -21.81 -4.46
C TRP A 397 1.55 -23.13 -4.39
N ARG A 398 2.55 -23.25 -3.50
CA ARG A 398 3.06 -24.57 -3.15
C ARG A 398 1.91 -25.33 -2.50
N ALA A 399 1.50 -26.44 -3.11
CA ALA A 399 0.57 -27.37 -2.50
C ALA A 399 1.17 -27.86 -1.18
N VAL A 400 0.60 -27.47 -0.05
CA VAL A 400 0.87 -28.11 1.22
C VAL A 400 0.00 -29.36 1.25
N SER A 401 0.63 -30.52 1.06
CA SER A 401 -0.04 -31.81 1.13
C SER A 401 -0.68 -31.98 2.51
N CYS A 402 -1.99 -32.22 2.55
CA CYS A 402 -2.68 -32.64 3.76
C CYS A 402 -2.06 -33.96 4.27
N ALA A 403 -1.42 -33.93 5.43
CA ALA A 403 -1.11 -35.14 6.17
C ALA A 403 -2.43 -35.73 6.69
N SER A 404 -2.80 -36.89 6.17
CA SER A 404 -3.97 -37.67 6.57
C SER A 404 -3.89 -38.07 8.04
N GLY A 405 -4.71 -37.45 8.89
CA GLY A 405 -4.85 -37.78 10.31
C GLY A 405 -6.13 -38.58 10.59
N SER A 406 -5.94 -39.88 10.86
CA SER A 406 -6.77 -40.84 11.60
C SER A 406 -8.27 -40.54 11.86
N GLY A 407 -9.11 -41.44 11.35
CA GLY A 407 -10.56 -41.39 11.45
C GLY A 407 -11.17 -41.47 12.85
N ILE A 408 -12.30 -40.79 12.99
CA ILE A 408 -13.25 -40.97 14.08
C ILE A 408 -14.59 -41.36 13.46
N ARG A 409 -14.99 -42.62 13.66
CA ARG A 409 -16.38 -43.07 13.42
C ARG A 409 -17.27 -42.52 14.52
N ARG A 410 -18.37 -41.86 14.18
CA ARG A 410 -19.60 -41.91 14.99
C ARG A 410 -20.87 -41.73 14.15
N SER A 411 -21.91 -42.34 14.67
CA SER A 411 -23.09 -42.89 14.00
C SER A 411 -24.23 -41.88 13.77
N GLY A 412 -24.73 -41.86 12.53
CA GLY A 412 -26.15 -41.95 12.17
C GLY A 412 -27.19 -41.02 12.82
N ARG A 413 -27.63 -40.01 12.05
CA ARG A 413 -29.06 -39.73 11.83
C ARG A 413 -29.26 -39.15 10.43
N THR A 414 -30.09 -39.81 9.66
CA THR A 414 -30.28 -39.62 8.21
C THR A 414 -31.13 -38.37 7.93
N LEU A 415 -30.53 -37.31 7.42
CA LEU A 415 -31.25 -36.22 6.76
C LEU A 415 -31.70 -36.67 5.36
N LYS A 416 -32.92 -36.26 4.97
CA LYS A 416 -33.60 -36.68 3.73
C LYS A 416 -32.75 -36.40 2.48
N LYS A 417 -32.66 -37.41 1.61
CA LYS A 417 -31.86 -37.56 0.38
C LYS A 417 -32.06 -36.53 -0.75
N GLY A 418 -32.83 -35.45 -0.52
CA GLY A 418 -33.24 -34.50 -1.56
C GLY A 418 -32.34 -33.26 -1.75
N SER A 419 -31.58 -32.85 -0.72
CA SER A 419 -30.68 -31.67 -0.80
C SER A 419 -29.20 -32.03 -0.97
N LEU A 420 -28.81 -33.26 -0.66
CA LEU A 420 -27.42 -33.75 -0.67
C LEU A 420 -26.76 -33.74 -2.08
N ASP A 421 -27.55 -33.89 -3.14
CA ASP A 421 -27.07 -33.92 -4.54
C ASP A 421 -26.78 -32.52 -5.12
N ALA A 422 -27.16 -31.42 -4.45
CA ALA A 422 -27.09 -30.09 -5.05
C ALA A 422 -25.66 -29.51 -5.08
N TRP A 423 -24.84 -29.81 -4.07
CA TRP A 423 -23.48 -29.24 -3.90
C TRP A 423 -22.42 -29.88 -4.81
N ASN A 424 -22.55 -31.20 -5.05
CA ASN A 424 -21.46 -32.03 -5.60
C ASN A 424 -21.80 -32.72 -6.93
N ARG A 425 -22.80 -32.24 -7.70
CA ARG A 425 -23.07 -32.82 -9.03
C ARG A 425 -21.86 -32.58 -9.96
N PRO A 426 -21.19 -33.64 -10.45
CA PRO A 426 -20.15 -33.48 -11.46
C PRO A 426 -20.76 -33.02 -12.78
N ARG A 427 -20.00 -32.25 -13.56
CA ARG A 427 -20.37 -31.82 -14.92
C ARG A 427 -20.88 -33.01 -15.73
N LYS A 428 -22.18 -33.11 -15.95
CA LYS A 428 -22.72 -33.99 -16.99
C LYS A 428 -22.63 -33.22 -18.31
N ASN A 429 -21.76 -33.70 -19.20
CA ASN A 429 -21.61 -33.26 -20.59
C ASN A 429 -21.28 -31.77 -20.78
N GLY A 430 -20.02 -31.37 -20.53
CA GLY A 430 -19.26 -30.32 -21.25
C GLY A 430 -19.86 -28.93 -21.56
N ARG A 431 -21.11 -28.64 -21.20
CA ARG A 431 -21.90 -27.45 -21.59
C ARG A 431 -22.94 -27.06 -20.52
N GLU A 432 -22.75 -27.42 -19.26
CA GLU A 432 -23.46 -26.69 -18.20
C GLU A 432 -22.89 -25.27 -18.13
N ASN A 433 -23.76 -24.29 -18.30
CA ASN A 433 -23.41 -22.87 -18.41
C ASN A 433 -22.83 -22.42 -17.06
N HIS A 434 -21.58 -21.96 -17.00
CA HIS A 434 -20.91 -21.53 -15.76
C HIS A 434 -21.77 -20.55 -14.93
N PHE A 435 -22.53 -19.70 -15.63
CA PHE A 435 -23.51 -18.78 -15.05
C PHE A 435 -24.61 -19.48 -14.23
N LEU A 436 -25.14 -20.61 -14.71
CA LEU A 436 -26.20 -21.37 -14.00
C LEU A 436 -25.66 -22.03 -12.73
N GLU A 437 -24.40 -22.44 -12.73
CA GLU A 437 -23.74 -23.03 -11.56
C GLU A 437 -23.46 -21.97 -10.49
N GLU A 438 -22.99 -20.79 -10.90
CA GLU A 438 -22.78 -19.64 -10.02
C GLU A 438 -24.08 -19.21 -9.33
N GLU A 439 -25.16 -19.01 -10.09
CA GLU A 439 -26.46 -18.64 -9.53
C GLU A 439 -27.02 -19.68 -8.57
N LYS A 440 -26.76 -20.96 -8.84
CA LYS A 440 -27.14 -22.06 -7.94
C LYS A 440 -26.34 -22.02 -6.63
N LEU A 441 -25.03 -21.80 -6.70
CA LEU A 441 -24.19 -21.71 -5.50
C LEU A 441 -24.55 -20.49 -4.64
N LYS A 442 -24.82 -19.33 -5.25
CA LYS A 442 -25.33 -18.14 -4.54
C LYS A 442 -26.58 -18.46 -3.74
N ARG A 443 -27.57 -19.13 -4.35
CA ARG A 443 -28.81 -19.54 -3.67
C ARG A 443 -28.60 -20.57 -2.57
N LEU A 444 -27.62 -21.47 -2.71
CA LEU A 444 -27.29 -22.45 -1.66
C LEU A 444 -26.60 -21.83 -0.46
N LEU A 445 -25.87 -20.73 -0.67
CA LEU A 445 -25.15 -19.99 0.36
C LEU A 445 -26.02 -18.93 1.05
N ASP A 446 -27.02 -18.40 0.36
CA ASP A 446 -27.93 -17.39 0.90
C ASP A 446 -28.53 -17.81 2.25
N GLY A 447 -28.40 -16.93 3.25
CA GLY A 447 -28.85 -17.14 4.62
C GLY A 447 -27.90 -17.95 5.51
N ARG A 448 -26.82 -18.54 4.97
CA ARG A 448 -25.85 -19.30 5.79
C ARG A 448 -24.92 -18.38 6.55
N VAL A 449 -24.76 -18.67 7.84
CA VAL A 449 -23.81 -18.01 8.73
C VAL A 449 -22.95 -19.06 9.42
N TYR A 450 -21.64 -18.92 9.26
CA TYR A 450 -20.64 -19.81 9.84
C TYR A 450 -19.98 -19.13 11.04
N ARG A 451 -19.99 -19.80 12.19
CA ARG A 451 -19.22 -19.38 13.36
C ARG A 451 -17.81 -19.93 13.24
N LEU A 452 -16.82 -19.05 13.34
CA LEU A 452 -15.41 -19.42 13.19
C LEU A 452 -14.86 -19.95 14.51
N GLU A 453 -13.99 -20.96 14.43
CA GLU A 453 -13.31 -21.57 15.58
C GLU A 453 -12.11 -20.72 16.02
N GLN A 454 -11.43 -20.07 15.07
CA GLN A 454 -10.34 -19.15 15.32
C GLN A 454 -10.76 -17.73 14.93
N THR A 455 -10.57 -16.76 15.83
CA THR A 455 -11.08 -15.39 15.68
C THR A 455 -9.97 -14.33 15.73
N HIS A 456 -8.73 -14.69 15.39
CA HIS A 456 -7.57 -13.79 15.42
C HIS A 456 -7.28 -13.14 14.05
N VAL A 457 -8.11 -13.44 13.04
CA VAL A 457 -7.90 -12.99 11.66
C VAL A 457 -8.88 -11.87 11.35
N GLY A 458 -8.34 -10.70 11.03
CA GLY A 458 -9.15 -9.54 10.65
C GLY A 458 -9.34 -9.37 9.15
N LEU A 459 -10.32 -8.53 8.81
CA LEU A 459 -10.58 -8.13 7.42
C LEU A 459 -9.46 -7.22 6.89
N SER A 460 -8.95 -6.31 7.73
CA SER A 460 -7.84 -5.43 7.38
C SER A 460 -6.51 -6.18 7.25
N PRO A 461 -5.76 -6.06 6.13
CA PRO A 461 -4.41 -6.59 6.00
C PRO A 461 -3.48 -6.16 7.12
N LEU A 462 -2.58 -7.06 7.54
CA LEU A 462 -1.70 -6.81 8.69
C LEU A 462 -0.83 -5.56 8.49
N VAL A 463 -0.34 -5.36 7.27
CA VAL A 463 0.49 -4.21 6.91
C VAL A 463 -0.23 -2.87 7.15
N LEU A 464 -1.53 -2.76 6.85
CA LEU A 464 -2.30 -1.55 7.11
C LEU A 464 -2.49 -1.32 8.60
N GLN A 465 -2.82 -2.37 9.35
CA GLN A 465 -3.02 -2.27 10.80
C GLN A 465 -1.78 -1.68 11.50
N VAL A 466 -0.57 -2.07 11.04
CA VAL A 466 0.69 -1.55 11.58
C VAL A 466 0.94 -0.09 11.18
N PHE A 467 0.78 0.28 9.90
CA PHE A 467 1.08 1.64 9.43
C PHE A 467 0.11 2.71 9.96
N HIS A 468 -1.15 2.33 10.14
CA HIS A 468 -2.21 3.20 10.64
C HIS A 468 -2.42 3.07 12.15
N ASN A 469 -1.73 2.14 12.83
CA ASN A 469 -1.96 1.83 14.24
C ASN A 469 -3.43 1.46 14.53
N ASN A 470 -4.10 0.82 13.55
CA ASN A 470 -5.53 0.52 13.54
C ASN A 470 -5.73 -1.00 13.52
N TYR A 471 -5.56 -1.65 14.68
CA TYR A 471 -5.55 -3.11 14.83
C TYR A 471 -6.95 -3.68 15.06
N THR A 472 -7.38 -4.63 14.26
CA THR A 472 -8.76 -5.16 14.27
C THR A 472 -8.95 -6.35 15.23
N GLU A 473 -10.14 -6.56 15.78
CA GLU A 473 -10.38 -7.57 16.83
C GLU A 473 -10.60 -9.00 16.31
N GLY A 474 -10.51 -9.20 14.99
CA GLY A 474 -10.64 -10.48 14.33
C GLY A 474 -12.10 -10.93 14.12
N ILE A 475 -12.30 -11.78 13.12
CA ILE A 475 -13.62 -12.17 12.62
C ILE A 475 -14.18 -13.34 13.43
N HIS A 476 -15.39 -13.19 13.96
CA HIS A 476 -16.11 -14.21 14.73
C HIS A 476 -17.07 -15.05 13.89
N SER A 477 -17.69 -14.43 12.88
CA SER A 477 -18.64 -15.10 12.01
C SER A 477 -18.57 -14.58 10.58
N VAL A 478 -18.88 -15.46 9.62
CA VAL A 478 -18.97 -15.15 8.19
C VAL A 478 -20.33 -15.58 7.66
N GLY A 479 -21.09 -14.66 7.09
CA GLY A 479 -22.40 -14.87 6.50
C GLY A 479 -22.42 -14.63 4.99
N PHE A 480 -23.35 -15.27 4.29
CA PHE A 480 -23.61 -15.04 2.87
C PHE A 480 -25.07 -14.71 2.64
N HIS A 481 -25.34 -13.66 1.87
CA HIS A 481 -26.70 -13.17 1.67
C HIS A 481 -26.93 -12.73 0.23
N PHE A 482 -28.11 -13.02 -0.29
CA PHE A 482 -28.56 -12.56 -1.59
C PHE A 482 -29.75 -11.61 -1.40
N GLU A 483 -29.54 -10.33 -1.68
CA GLU A 483 -30.54 -9.28 -1.50
C GLU A 483 -30.56 -8.37 -2.73
N ASN A 484 -31.75 -8.02 -3.23
CA ASN A 484 -31.91 -7.09 -4.36
C ASN A 484 -31.05 -7.43 -5.60
N LYS A 485 -30.93 -8.73 -5.91
CA LYS A 485 -30.09 -9.29 -7.00
C LYS A 485 -28.59 -9.11 -6.81
N LYS A 486 -28.14 -8.69 -5.62
CA LYS A 486 -26.75 -8.54 -5.24
C LYS A 486 -26.39 -9.64 -4.23
N PHE A 487 -25.15 -10.11 -4.30
CA PHE A 487 -24.64 -11.13 -3.40
C PHE A 487 -23.65 -10.48 -2.44
N TYR A 488 -23.76 -10.80 -1.16
CA TYR A 488 -22.99 -10.18 -0.09
C TYR A 488 -22.28 -11.24 0.74
N ILE A 489 -21.11 -10.87 1.24
CA ILE A 489 -20.47 -11.51 2.38
C ILE A 489 -20.54 -10.57 3.57
N SER A 490 -20.93 -11.10 4.72
CA SER A 490 -20.97 -10.37 5.99
C SER A 490 -19.92 -10.94 6.93
N MET A 491 -19.17 -10.11 7.64
CA MET A 491 -18.16 -10.52 8.61
C MET A 491 -18.39 -9.76 9.91
N GLU A 492 -18.54 -10.49 11.02
CA GLU A 492 -18.67 -9.89 12.35
C GLU A 492 -17.28 -9.77 12.99
N GLU A 493 -16.83 -8.56 13.25
CA GLU A 493 -15.50 -8.25 13.80
C GLU A 493 -15.62 -7.07 14.79
N GLY A 494 -15.10 -7.23 16.02
CA GLY A 494 -15.12 -6.18 17.05
C GLY A 494 -16.51 -5.63 17.38
N GLY A 495 -17.55 -6.47 17.32
CA GLY A 495 -18.94 -6.07 17.53
C GLY A 495 -19.58 -5.30 16.36
N LEU A 496 -18.86 -5.11 15.25
CA LEU A 496 -19.36 -4.52 14.01
C LEU A 496 -19.64 -5.60 12.97
N LEU A 497 -20.64 -5.35 12.12
CA LEU A 497 -20.97 -6.21 10.98
C LEU A 497 -20.52 -5.55 9.68
N HIS A 498 -19.42 -6.01 9.11
CA HIS A 498 -18.93 -5.57 7.81
C HIS A 498 -19.66 -6.33 6.70
N ARG A 499 -20.45 -5.64 5.89
CA ARG A 499 -21.22 -6.24 4.80
C ARG A 499 -20.68 -5.79 3.45
N LEU A 500 -19.97 -6.68 2.75
CA LEU A 500 -19.35 -6.39 1.45
C LEU A 500 -20.22 -6.91 0.31
N GLU A 501 -20.53 -6.05 -0.67
CA GLU A 501 -21.10 -6.51 -1.94
C GLU A 501 -20.02 -7.25 -2.74
N ILE A 502 -20.34 -8.43 -3.26
CA ILE A 502 -19.43 -9.21 -4.11
C ILE A 502 -19.85 -9.02 -5.56
N GLY A 503 -18.96 -8.39 -6.34
CA GLY A 503 -19.12 -8.28 -7.77
C GLY A 503 -18.53 -9.50 -8.50
N PHE A 504 -19.22 -10.01 -9.52
CA PHE A 504 -18.76 -11.14 -10.34
C PHE A 504 -18.39 -10.64 -11.73
N GLY A 505 -17.11 -10.74 -12.09
CA GLY A 505 -16.54 -10.21 -13.33
C GLY A 505 -16.12 -8.73 -13.28
N LYS A 506 -16.75 -7.95 -12.40
CA LYS A 506 -16.38 -6.58 -12.02
C LYS A 506 -16.51 -6.45 -10.51
N ALA A 507 -15.54 -5.85 -9.83
CA ALA A 507 -15.60 -5.64 -8.39
C ALA A 507 -16.76 -4.70 -8.01
N ALA A 508 -17.39 -4.96 -6.87
CA ALA A 508 -18.34 -4.03 -6.26
C ALA A 508 -17.63 -3.22 -5.17
N VAL A 509 -17.92 -1.93 -5.10
CA VAL A 509 -17.30 -1.01 -4.13
C VAL A 509 -18.22 -0.88 -2.93
N THR A 510 -17.66 -1.02 -1.73
CA THR A 510 -18.37 -0.86 -0.46
C THR A 510 -17.52 -0.05 0.50
N GLU A 511 -18.11 0.92 1.19
CA GLU A 511 -17.45 1.62 2.29
C GLU A 511 -17.55 0.79 3.58
N VAL A 512 -16.44 0.65 4.29
CA VAL A 512 -16.35 -0.05 5.58
C VAL A 512 -15.62 0.84 6.57
N SER A 513 -16.05 0.86 7.83
CA SER A 513 -15.34 1.57 8.88
C SER A 513 -14.54 0.63 9.79
N PHE A 514 -13.29 0.97 10.06
CA PHE A 514 -12.45 0.35 11.09
C PHE A 514 -12.12 1.38 12.16
N HIS A 515 -12.65 1.20 13.37
CA HIS A 515 -12.49 2.11 14.51
C HIS A 515 -12.71 3.60 14.18
N GLY A 516 -13.76 3.90 13.40
CA GLY A 516 -14.15 5.25 13.03
C GLY A 516 -13.49 5.81 11.77
N GLU A 517 -12.54 5.09 11.16
CA GLU A 517 -11.97 5.48 9.87
C GLU A 517 -12.68 4.74 8.73
N PRO A 518 -13.21 5.45 7.72
CA PRO A 518 -13.85 4.85 6.54
C PRO A 518 -12.82 4.38 5.52
N TYR A 519 -13.07 3.27 4.85
CA TYR A 519 -12.24 2.71 3.79
C TYR A 519 -13.11 2.21 2.64
N LEU A 520 -12.77 2.55 1.41
CA LEU A 520 -13.41 1.98 0.22
C LEU A 520 -12.79 0.64 -0.16
N LEU A 521 -13.62 -0.40 -0.19
CA LEU A 521 -13.22 -1.76 -0.57
C LEU A 521 -13.85 -2.18 -1.89
N GLY A 522 -13.02 -2.55 -2.87
CA GLY A 522 -13.46 -3.19 -4.12
C GLY A 522 -13.40 -4.70 -4.01
N THR A 523 -14.54 -5.38 -3.98
CA THR A 523 -14.63 -6.84 -3.81
C THR A 523 -15.04 -7.54 -5.10
N GLU A 524 -14.14 -8.36 -5.67
CA GLU A 524 -14.43 -9.27 -6.80
C GLU A 524 -14.48 -10.72 -6.32
N GLY A 525 -15.54 -11.44 -6.70
CA GLY A 525 -15.73 -12.85 -6.41
C GLY A 525 -15.64 -13.75 -7.64
N LYS A 526 -15.17 -14.97 -7.43
CA LYS A 526 -15.20 -16.04 -8.42
C LYS A 526 -15.47 -17.39 -7.78
N PHE A 527 -16.50 -18.08 -8.25
CA PHE A 527 -16.71 -19.49 -7.91
C PHE A 527 -15.81 -20.40 -8.75
N THR A 528 -15.31 -21.44 -8.12
CA THR A 528 -14.53 -22.53 -8.73
C THR A 528 -14.77 -23.81 -7.93
N ARG A 529 -14.07 -24.88 -8.29
CA ARG A 529 -13.95 -26.09 -7.46
C ARG A 529 -12.50 -26.36 -7.09
N ASP A 530 -12.28 -27.08 -6.00
CA ASP A 530 -10.98 -27.65 -5.64
C ASP A 530 -10.73 -28.98 -6.38
N GLU A 531 -9.62 -29.64 -6.07
CA GLU A 531 -9.20 -30.90 -6.70
C GLU A 531 -10.16 -32.07 -6.47
N ASP A 532 -10.87 -32.07 -5.35
CA ASP A 532 -11.89 -33.06 -5.01
C ASP A 532 -13.28 -32.67 -5.53
N GLY A 533 -13.39 -31.52 -6.20
CA GLY A 533 -14.62 -31.03 -6.79
C GLY A 533 -15.53 -30.27 -5.82
N TYR A 534 -15.10 -29.92 -4.61
CA TYR A 534 -15.89 -29.10 -3.68
C TYR A 534 -15.94 -27.64 -4.14
N PRO A 535 -17.09 -26.95 -3.97
CA PRO A 535 -17.19 -25.53 -4.30
C PRO A 535 -16.24 -24.66 -3.48
N VAL A 536 -15.61 -23.70 -4.17
CA VAL A 536 -14.74 -22.70 -3.57
C VAL A 536 -15.16 -21.32 -4.05
N LEU A 537 -15.40 -20.39 -3.14
CA LEU A 537 -15.54 -18.97 -3.45
C LEU A 537 -14.21 -18.27 -3.20
N LYS A 538 -13.61 -17.72 -4.25
CA LYS A 538 -12.42 -16.89 -4.15
C LYS A 538 -12.84 -15.42 -4.15
N LEU A 539 -12.37 -14.65 -3.20
CA LEU A 539 -12.57 -13.20 -3.12
C LEU A 539 -11.20 -12.50 -3.20
N ASP A 540 -11.16 -11.43 -3.98
CA ASP A 540 -10.11 -10.43 -3.99
C ASP A 540 -10.72 -9.11 -3.51
N ILE A 541 -10.23 -8.59 -2.39
CA ILE A 541 -10.76 -7.42 -1.69
C ILE A 541 -9.68 -6.35 -1.73
N ALA A 542 -9.79 -5.41 -2.66
CA ALA A 542 -8.87 -4.30 -2.82
C ALA A 542 -9.23 -3.15 -1.88
N PHE A 543 -8.27 -2.66 -1.10
CA PHE A 543 -8.41 -1.41 -0.36
C PHE A 543 -8.09 -0.28 -1.33
N LEU A 544 -9.11 0.40 -1.86
CA LEU A 544 -8.98 1.21 -3.10
C LEU A 544 -8.14 2.48 -2.93
N GLU A 545 -8.05 2.99 -1.70
CA GLU A 545 -7.26 4.17 -1.33
C GLU A 545 -5.84 3.79 -0.89
N GLU A 546 -5.58 2.48 -0.77
CA GLU A 546 -4.35 1.90 -0.31
C GLU A 546 -3.71 1.05 -1.42
N ALA A 547 -2.44 0.72 -1.23
CA ALA A 547 -1.70 -0.11 -2.18
C ALA A 547 -1.82 -1.62 -1.89
N VAL A 548 -2.91 -2.08 -1.27
CA VAL A 548 -3.02 -3.46 -0.75
C VAL A 548 -4.36 -4.14 -1.02
N ARG A 549 -4.34 -5.47 -0.96
CA ARG A 549 -5.48 -6.37 -1.14
C ARG A 549 -5.50 -7.44 -0.07
N ARG A 550 -6.69 -7.79 0.40
CA ARG A 550 -6.97 -8.99 1.19
C ARG A 550 -7.60 -10.05 0.28
N LYS A 551 -7.10 -11.28 0.35
CA LYS A 551 -7.58 -12.42 -0.43
C LYS A 551 -8.17 -13.47 0.49
N MET A 552 -9.29 -14.02 0.07
CA MET A 552 -10.03 -15.01 0.85
C MET A 552 -10.47 -16.15 -0.06
N LYS A 553 -10.23 -17.40 0.34
CA LYS A 553 -10.75 -18.59 -0.35
C LYS A 553 -11.61 -19.38 0.62
N CYS A 554 -12.92 -19.39 0.38
CA CYS A 554 -13.89 -20.13 1.17
C CYS A 554 -14.12 -21.50 0.54
N PHE A 555 -13.67 -22.57 1.20
CA PHE A 555 -13.94 -23.95 0.85
C PHE A 555 -15.17 -24.42 1.61
N PHE A 556 -16.21 -24.83 0.88
CA PHE A 556 -17.45 -25.31 1.49
C PHE A 556 -17.43 -26.83 1.58
N ARG A 557 -17.24 -27.34 2.80
CA ARG A 557 -17.12 -28.77 3.12
C ARG A 557 -18.46 -29.32 3.61
N ASN A 558 -18.60 -30.65 3.58
CA ASN A 558 -19.78 -31.35 4.09
C ASN A 558 -21.10 -30.73 3.60
N HIS A 559 -21.22 -30.50 2.29
CA HIS A 559 -22.42 -29.90 1.69
C HIS A 559 -22.79 -28.51 2.26
N GLY A 560 -21.78 -27.72 2.63
CA GLY A 560 -21.97 -26.37 3.18
C GLY A 560 -22.30 -26.33 4.67
N GLU A 561 -22.17 -27.45 5.40
CA GLU A 561 -22.25 -27.44 6.86
C GLU A 561 -20.99 -26.85 7.49
N ASN A 562 -19.84 -26.99 6.84
CA ASN A 562 -18.56 -26.50 7.32
C ASN A 562 -17.90 -25.57 6.29
N ILE A 563 -17.19 -24.58 6.78
CA ILE A 563 -16.36 -23.68 5.97
C ILE A 563 -14.91 -23.78 6.43
N GLU A 564 -14.00 -23.79 5.47
CA GLU A 564 -12.58 -23.58 5.68
C GLU A 564 -12.16 -22.37 4.85
N ILE A 565 -11.50 -21.40 5.47
CA ILE A 565 -11.16 -20.11 4.86
C ILE A 565 -9.66 -19.97 4.85
N HIS A 566 -9.08 -19.83 3.66
CA HIS A 566 -7.66 -19.51 3.50
C HIS A 566 -7.52 -18.03 3.20
N TRP A 567 -6.71 -17.35 4.00
CA TRP A 567 -6.43 -15.93 3.86
C TRP A 567 -5.08 -15.69 3.22
N ASP A 568 -4.97 -14.56 2.54
CA ASP A 568 -3.72 -14.05 1.98
C ASP A 568 -3.83 -12.52 1.83
N GLU A 569 -2.70 -11.86 1.58
CA GLU A 569 -2.65 -10.43 1.29
C GLU A 569 -1.53 -10.12 0.29
N THR A 570 -1.80 -9.14 -0.57
CA THR A 570 -0.81 -8.64 -1.53
C THR A 570 -0.86 -7.14 -1.62
N PRO A 571 0.28 -6.45 -1.69
CA PRO A 571 1.64 -6.92 -1.41
C PRO A 571 1.83 -7.04 0.11
N GLY A 572 2.24 -8.20 0.63
CA GLY A 572 2.31 -8.39 2.08
C GLY A 572 3.29 -9.45 2.53
N GLY A 573 3.15 -10.69 2.04
CA GLY A 573 3.97 -11.81 2.48
C GLY A 573 5.49 -11.59 2.46
N ARG A 574 6.03 -11.08 1.34
CA ARG A 574 7.47 -10.84 1.19
C ARG A 574 7.92 -9.59 1.95
N MET A 575 7.16 -8.50 1.84
CA MET A 575 7.47 -7.23 2.51
C MET A 575 7.51 -7.35 4.01
N ILE A 576 6.50 -7.99 4.61
CA ILE A 576 6.44 -8.19 6.06
C ILE A 576 7.64 -9.04 6.48
N LYS A 577 7.99 -10.09 5.72
CA LYS A 577 9.18 -10.93 5.98
C LYS A 577 10.49 -10.16 5.85
N GLU A 578 10.65 -9.27 4.86
CA GLU A 578 11.84 -8.42 4.71
C GLU A 578 11.93 -7.35 5.81
N GLY A 579 10.82 -6.71 6.15
CA GLY A 579 10.71 -5.76 7.26
C GLY A 579 11.05 -6.40 8.60
N LEU A 580 10.50 -7.59 8.90
CA LEU A 580 10.86 -8.39 10.06
C LEU A 580 12.28 -8.95 10.01
N GLY A 581 12.77 -9.33 8.84
CA GLY A 581 14.14 -9.81 8.64
C GLY A 581 15.16 -8.73 8.97
N SER A 582 14.90 -7.48 8.56
CA SER A 582 15.76 -6.34 8.92
C SER A 582 15.76 -6.06 10.44
N LEU A 583 14.59 -6.12 11.08
CA LEU A 583 14.42 -6.05 12.54
C LEU A 583 15.18 -7.13 13.31
N LEU A 584 15.10 -8.38 12.85
CA LEU A 584 15.75 -9.52 13.48
C LEU A 584 17.26 -9.52 13.22
N SER A 585 17.70 -9.13 12.02
CA SER A 585 19.13 -9.05 11.65
C SER A 585 19.91 -8.00 12.46
N ASP A 586 19.28 -6.87 12.80
CA ASP A 586 19.88 -5.86 13.67
C ASP A 586 19.87 -6.29 15.16
N SER A 587 18.96 -7.18 15.55
CA SER A 587 18.89 -7.79 16.88
C SER A 587 19.89 -8.94 17.07
N LEU A 588 20.19 -9.69 16.01
CA LEU A 588 21.13 -10.83 16.00
C LEU A 588 22.59 -10.46 16.29
N LYS A 589 22.94 -9.18 16.34
CA LYS A 589 24.28 -8.71 16.76
C LYS A 589 24.45 -8.62 18.29
N ASN A 590 23.36 -8.70 19.06
CA ASN A 590 23.40 -8.64 20.52
C ASN A 590 23.10 -10.02 21.12
N GLY A 591 24.06 -10.59 21.87
CA GLY A 591 24.07 -11.97 22.38
C GLY A 591 22.88 -12.42 23.26
N LEU A 592 21.88 -11.57 23.50
CA LEU A 592 20.62 -11.94 24.15
C LEU A 592 19.72 -12.78 23.22
N MET A 593 19.84 -12.62 21.90
CA MET A 593 19.09 -13.41 20.91
C MET A 593 19.70 -14.79 20.61
N GLU A 594 20.96 -15.06 20.97
CA GLU A 594 21.51 -16.43 20.88
C GLU A 594 20.76 -17.38 21.84
N ALA A 595 20.39 -16.90 23.03
CA ALA A 595 19.60 -17.67 23.99
C ALA A 595 18.13 -17.91 23.57
N ILE A 596 17.58 -17.05 22.71
CA ILE A 596 16.23 -17.19 22.13
C ILE A 596 16.26 -18.06 20.87
N ARG A 597 17.31 -17.92 20.04
CA ARG A 597 17.61 -18.80 18.90
C ARG A 597 17.69 -20.26 19.34
N ASP A 598 18.34 -20.52 20.49
CA ASP A 598 18.51 -21.85 21.05
C ASP A 598 17.23 -22.43 21.70
N LYS A 599 16.21 -21.60 21.99
CA LYS A 599 14.94 -22.04 22.62
C LYS A 599 13.74 -22.10 21.68
N LEU A 600 13.70 -21.27 20.64
CA LEU A 600 12.52 -21.14 19.76
C LEU A 600 12.79 -21.49 18.29
N GLY A 601 14.05 -21.49 17.82
CA GLY A 601 14.40 -21.76 16.42
C GLY A 601 13.97 -20.65 15.46
N VAL A 602 14.84 -20.26 14.53
CA VAL A 602 14.55 -19.24 13.49
C VAL A 602 13.34 -19.64 12.66
N ASP A 603 13.19 -20.95 12.40
CA ASP A 603 12.06 -21.53 11.67
C ASP A 603 10.71 -21.22 12.32
N LEU A 604 10.61 -21.17 13.65
CA LEU A 604 9.32 -20.96 14.32
C LEU A 604 8.83 -19.53 14.19
N ALA A 605 9.70 -18.52 14.27
CA ALA A 605 9.30 -17.12 14.10
C ALA A 605 8.83 -16.84 12.66
N GLU A 606 9.54 -17.38 11.67
CA GLU A 606 9.12 -17.30 10.26
C GLU A 606 7.79 -18.03 10.02
N ILE A 607 7.63 -19.24 10.58
CA ILE A 607 6.37 -20.00 10.51
C ILE A 607 5.22 -19.24 11.18
N LEU A 608 5.46 -18.56 12.30
CA LEU A 608 4.43 -17.81 13.02
C LEU A 608 3.99 -16.58 12.23
N VAL A 609 4.93 -15.81 11.65
CA VAL A 609 4.61 -14.70 10.75
C VAL A 609 3.86 -15.19 9.52
N ASP A 610 4.31 -16.30 8.91
CA ASP A 610 3.66 -16.90 7.76
C ASP A 610 2.22 -17.33 8.07
N ARG A 611 1.98 -17.86 9.28
CA ARG A 611 0.63 -18.20 9.76
C ARG A 611 -0.24 -16.99 10.09
N THR A 612 0.34 -15.83 10.41
CA THR A 612 -0.42 -14.58 10.60
C THR A 612 -0.80 -13.94 9.26
N ILE A 613 0.05 -14.07 8.23
CA ILE A 613 -0.20 -13.54 6.89
C ILE A 613 -1.12 -14.47 6.08
N HIS A 614 -0.91 -15.77 6.19
CA HIS A 614 -1.68 -16.82 5.51
C HIS A 614 -2.46 -17.75 6.47
N PRO A 615 -3.32 -17.21 7.36
CA PRO A 615 -4.05 -18.04 8.29
C PRO A 615 -5.09 -18.91 7.58
N ILE A 616 -5.28 -20.12 8.11
CA ILE A 616 -6.38 -21.02 7.75
C ILE A 616 -7.33 -21.04 8.94
N VAL A 617 -8.60 -20.70 8.69
CA VAL A 617 -9.65 -20.63 9.71
C VAL A 617 -10.77 -21.59 9.36
N THR A 618 -11.26 -22.32 10.33
CA THR A 618 -12.37 -23.27 10.19
C THR A 618 -13.62 -22.73 10.87
N GLY A 619 -14.79 -23.12 10.38
CA GLY A 619 -16.06 -22.75 10.98
C GLY A 619 -17.17 -23.73 10.65
N SER A 620 -18.21 -23.71 11.48
CA SER A 620 -19.41 -24.53 11.31
C SER A 620 -20.64 -23.64 11.15
N CYS A 621 -21.56 -24.04 10.28
CA CYS A 621 -22.80 -23.34 10.06
C CYS A 621 -23.64 -23.41 11.34
N ALA A 622 -24.08 -22.26 11.85
CA ALA A 622 -24.99 -22.25 12.99
C ALA A 622 -26.28 -22.98 12.62
N PRO A 623 -26.81 -23.89 13.48
CA PRO A 623 -28.13 -24.46 13.23
C PRO A 623 -29.16 -23.32 13.27
N GLU A 624 -30.11 -23.32 12.33
CA GLU A 624 -31.29 -22.44 12.41
C GLU A 624 -31.85 -22.56 13.83
N LYS A 625 -31.95 -21.44 14.55
CA LYS A 625 -32.75 -21.42 15.78
C LYS A 625 -34.15 -21.83 15.34
N ALA A 626 -34.57 -23.04 15.70
CA ALA A 626 -35.98 -23.40 15.66
C ALA A 626 -36.71 -22.29 16.40
N GLU A 627 -37.63 -21.62 15.71
CA GLU A 627 -38.60 -20.74 16.35
C GLU A 627 -39.14 -21.50 17.55
N SER A 628 -38.89 -20.97 18.75
CA SER A 628 -39.56 -21.45 19.94
C SER A 628 -41.04 -21.12 19.74
N GLU A 629 -41.80 -22.12 19.31
CA GLU A 629 -43.25 -22.13 19.46
C GLU A 629 -43.53 -21.90 20.95
N GLU A 630 -43.91 -20.67 21.30
CA GLU A 630 -44.61 -20.38 22.54
C GLU A 630 -45.94 -21.16 22.49
N THR A 631 -46.08 -22.12 23.41
CA THR A 631 -47.39 -22.62 23.88
C THR A 631 -47.67 -22.08 25.27
#